data_AF-L8DBE2-F1
#
_entry.id   AF-L8DBE2-F1
#
_cell.length_a   1.000
_cell.length_b   1.000
_cell.length_c   1.000
_cell.angle_alpha   90.00
_cell.angle_beta   90.00
_cell.angle_gamma   90.00
#
_symmetry.space_group_name_H-M   'P 1'
#
loop_
_entity.id
_entity.type
_entity.pdbx_description
1 polymer ?
#
loop_
_entity_poly.entity_id
_entity_poly.type
_entity_poly.pdbx_seq_one_letter_code
_entity_poly.pdbx_strand_id
1 'polypeptide(L)'
;MTIRYHVTSVLNRESIQMHGLDWRRMGAARGIAGSRRPEQEGCFLAASEWERDWFVGMNNTGGPVDVWEVSGVDDSDLRESPEYLFFLPGVIPASQIRLSQRDIEPER
;
A
#
# COMPACT_ATOMS: atom_id res chain seq x y z
N MET A 1 17.98 -3.38 -7.41
CA MET A 1 16.91 -3.74 -6.45
C MET A 1 15.62 -3.17 -7.00
N THR A 2 14.61 -4.01 -7.18
CA THR A 2 13.28 -3.59 -7.61
C THR A 2 12.59 -2.86 -6.47
N ILE A 3 12.07 -1.66 -6.73
CA ILE A 3 11.29 -0.86 -5.78
C ILE A 3 9.85 -0.88 -6.22
N ARG A 4 8.96 -1.20 -5.28
CA ARG A 4 7.49 -1.08 -5.42
C ARG A 4 6.96 0.00 -4.50
N TYR A 5 5.71 0.40 -4.71
CA TYR A 5 5.05 1.39 -3.87
C TYR A 5 3.76 0.87 -3.27
N HIS A 6 3.53 1.13 -1.98
CA HIS A 6 2.25 0.92 -1.33
C HIS A 6 1.67 2.25 -0.88
N VAL A 7 0.42 2.53 -1.26
CA VAL A 7 -0.31 3.75 -0.89
C VAL A 7 -1.37 3.39 0.14
N THR A 8 -1.40 4.13 1.25
CA THR A 8 -2.32 3.83 2.36
C THR A 8 -2.58 5.07 3.21
N SER A 9 -3.67 5.06 4.00
CA SER A 9 -3.98 6.16 4.90
C SER A 9 -2.84 6.44 5.88
N VAL A 10 -2.58 7.72 6.18
CA VAL A 10 -1.61 8.14 7.22
C VAL A 10 -1.91 7.52 8.59
N LEU A 11 -3.17 7.16 8.85
CA LEU A 11 -3.60 6.54 10.11
C LEU A 11 -3.01 5.13 10.30
N ASN A 12 -2.55 4.48 9.22
CA ASN A 12 -1.89 3.18 9.30
C ASN A 12 -0.39 3.30 9.62
N ARG A 13 0.18 4.53 9.60
CA ARG A 13 1.64 4.76 9.69
C ARG A 13 2.28 4.11 10.92
N GLU A 14 1.72 4.33 12.11
CA GLU A 14 2.28 3.77 13.35
C GLU A 14 2.30 2.23 13.32
N SER A 15 1.19 1.62 12.89
CA SER A 15 1.09 0.16 12.74
C SER A 15 2.11 -0.35 11.73
N ILE A 16 2.29 0.34 10.60
CA ILE A 16 3.22 -0.05 9.55
C ILE A 16 4.68 0.03 10.03
N GLN A 17 5.03 1.08 10.78
CA GLN A 17 6.36 1.21 11.37
C GLN A 17 6.66 0.10 12.39
N MET A 18 5.65 -0.34 13.15
CA MET A 18 5.83 -1.36 14.18
C MET A 18 5.80 -2.80 13.65
N HIS A 19 4.98 -3.06 12.62
CA HIS A 19 4.64 -4.42 12.20
C HIS A 19 4.95 -4.73 10.73
N GLY A 20 5.32 -3.72 9.95
CA GLY A 20 5.37 -3.83 8.49
C GLY A 20 3.99 -3.70 7.85
N LEU A 21 3.89 -4.00 6.56
CA LEU A 21 2.61 -4.08 5.86
C LEU A 21 1.98 -5.44 6.14
N ASP A 22 1.06 -5.46 7.10
CA ASP A 22 0.35 -6.67 7.52
C ASP A 22 -1.15 -6.49 7.27
N TRP A 23 -1.66 -7.13 6.21
CA TRP A 23 -3.07 -7.08 5.84
C TRP A 23 -4.01 -7.54 6.96
N ARG A 24 -3.54 -8.42 7.87
CA ARG A 24 -4.33 -8.91 9.00
C ARG A 24 -4.57 -7.83 10.06
N ARG A 25 -3.80 -6.73 10.00
CA ARG A 25 -3.89 -5.56 10.90
C ARG A 25 -4.61 -4.38 10.24
N MET A 26 -5.15 -4.55 9.04
CA MET A 26 -5.97 -3.53 8.40
C MET A 26 -7.22 -3.24 9.23
N GLY A 27 -7.52 -1.97 9.49
CA GLY A 27 -8.74 -1.58 10.22
C GLY A 27 -8.72 -0.19 10.85
N ALA A 28 -7.56 0.45 11.01
CA ALA A 28 -7.48 1.82 11.53
C ALA A 28 -8.08 2.86 10.56
N ALA A 29 -8.03 2.58 9.27
CA ALA A 29 -8.67 3.35 8.21
C ALA A 29 -9.18 2.44 7.09
N ARG A 30 -9.97 3.01 6.18
CA ARG A 30 -10.33 2.34 4.93
C ARG A 30 -9.09 2.18 4.04
N GLY A 31 -9.10 1.16 3.18
CA GLY A 31 -8.17 1.08 2.05
C GLY A 31 -8.40 2.22 1.06
N ILE A 32 -7.43 2.45 0.17
CA ILE A 32 -7.51 3.51 -0.84
C ILE A 32 -8.67 3.32 -1.83
N ALA A 33 -9.10 2.08 -2.07
CA ALA A 33 -10.31 1.75 -2.82
C ALA A 33 -11.61 1.88 -1.99
N GLY A 34 -11.51 2.32 -0.73
CA GLY A 34 -12.65 2.51 0.18
C GLY A 34 -13.06 1.28 1.00
N SER A 35 -12.37 0.15 0.81
CA SER A 35 -12.62 -1.11 1.52
C SER A 35 -12.35 -0.98 3.04
N ARG A 36 -13.18 -1.61 3.87
CA ARG A 36 -12.99 -1.66 5.35
C ARG A 36 -12.30 -2.94 5.83
N ARG A 37 -12.03 -3.85 4.91
CA ARG A 37 -11.38 -5.14 5.13
C ARG A 37 -10.40 -5.37 3.99
N PRO A 38 -9.38 -6.22 4.19
CA PRO A 38 -8.49 -6.64 3.12
C PRO A 38 -9.29 -7.21 1.95
N GLU A 39 -8.98 -6.73 0.74
CA GLU A 39 -9.55 -7.24 -0.51
C GLU A 39 -8.87 -8.54 -0.93
N GLN A 40 -7.59 -8.69 -0.58
CA GLN A 40 -6.77 -9.89 -0.81
C GLN A 40 -6.02 -10.25 0.47
N GLU A 41 -5.56 -11.49 0.57
CA GLU A 41 -4.65 -11.95 1.63
C GLU A 41 -3.20 -11.48 1.36
N GLY A 42 -3.03 -10.17 1.18
CA GLY A 42 -1.76 -9.56 0.81
C GLY A 42 -1.83 -8.05 0.68
N CYS A 43 -0.75 -7.45 0.17
CA CYS A 43 -0.59 -6.00 0.04
C CYS A 43 -0.45 -5.62 -1.44
N PHE A 44 -1.32 -4.73 -1.93
CA PHE A 44 -1.21 -4.17 -3.27
C PHE A 44 0.04 -3.31 -3.42
N LEU A 45 0.72 -3.47 -4.55
CA LEU A 45 2.01 -2.84 -4.83
C LEU A 45 2.02 -2.27 -6.25
N ALA A 46 2.17 -0.95 -6.34
CA ALA A 46 2.45 -0.28 -7.60
C ALA A 46 3.86 -0.63 -8.11
N ALA A 47 3.96 -0.97 -9.38
CA ALA A 47 5.19 -1.30 -10.08
C ALA A 47 5.96 -0.06 -10.54
N SER A 48 5.32 1.10 -10.61
CA SER A 48 5.93 2.34 -11.11
C SER A 48 5.45 3.58 -10.34
N GLU A 49 6.16 4.70 -10.53
CA GLU A 49 5.75 6.00 -10.01
C GLU A 49 4.42 6.46 -10.60
N TRP A 50 4.16 6.17 -11.87
CA TRP A 50 2.89 6.50 -12.52
C TRP A 50 1.71 5.76 -11.87
N GLU A 51 1.87 4.46 -11.61
CA GLU A 51 0.83 3.65 -10.96
C GLU A 51 0.65 4.04 -9.48
N ARG A 52 1.76 4.39 -8.79
CA ARG A 52 1.72 5.01 -7.46
C ARG A 52 0.84 6.26 -7.47
N ASP A 53 1.09 7.19 -8.40
CA ASP A 53 0.35 8.45 -8.48
C ASP A 53 -1.12 8.22 -8.82
N TRP A 54 -1.41 7.21 -9.66
CA TRP A 54 -2.78 6.78 -9.92
C TRP A 54 -3.48 6.26 -8.65
N PHE A 55 -2.81 5.46 -7.81
CA PHE A 55 -3.34 5.02 -6.52
C PHE A 55 -3.53 6.15 -5.52
N VAL A 56 -2.63 7.15 -5.52
CA VAL A 56 -2.80 8.38 -4.73
C VAL A 56 -4.06 9.13 -5.17
N GLY A 57 -4.27 9.28 -6.48
CA GLY A 57 -5.47 9.91 -7.04
C GLY A 57 -6.77 9.15 -6.74
N MET A 58 -6.70 7.82 -6.59
CA MET A 58 -7.85 7.00 -6.20
C MET A 58 -8.29 7.21 -4.74
N ASN A 59 -7.51 7.86 -3.88
CA ASN A 59 -7.68 7.92 -2.44
C ASN A 59 -9.15 8.13 -1.94
N ASN A 60 -9.78 7.03 -1.52
CA ASN A 60 -11.09 7.01 -0.85
C ASN A 60 -10.98 6.77 0.68
N THR A 61 -9.84 7.09 1.29
CA THR A 61 -9.60 6.86 2.73
C THR A 61 -10.35 7.85 3.62
N GLY A 62 -10.70 9.03 3.09
CA GLY A 62 -11.34 10.13 3.82
C GLY A 62 -10.35 11.10 4.49
N GLY A 63 -9.06 11.02 4.13
CA GLY A 63 -8.01 11.91 4.63
C GLY A 63 -6.71 11.72 3.82
N PRO A 64 -5.58 12.27 4.30
CA PRO A 64 -4.31 12.15 3.60
C PRO A 64 -3.79 10.70 3.57
N VAL A 65 -2.91 10.44 2.62
CA VAL A 65 -2.23 9.15 2.41
C VAL A 65 -0.71 9.28 2.49
N ASP A 66 -0.06 8.17 2.84
CA ASP A 66 1.38 7.99 2.76
C ASP A 66 1.73 7.07 1.57
N VAL A 67 2.92 7.26 1.02
CA VAL A 67 3.55 6.33 0.09
C VAL A 67 4.72 5.64 0.78
N TRP A 68 4.71 4.31 0.73
CA TRP A 68 5.78 3.45 1.22
C TRP A 68 6.48 2.79 0.05
N GLU A 69 7.80 2.91 0.00
CA GLU A 69 8.62 2.06 -0.85
C GLU A 69 8.75 0.68 -0.24
N VAL A 70 8.70 -0.35 -1.08
CA VAL A 70 8.93 -1.75 -0.72
C VAL A 70 10.07 -2.28 -1.58
N SER A 71 11.13 -2.74 -0.94
CA SER A 71 12.32 -3.26 -1.61
C SER A 71 12.34 -4.79 -1.66
N GLY A 72 12.88 -5.35 -2.74
CA GLY A 72 13.13 -6.79 -2.84
C GLY A 72 11.90 -7.61 -3.19
N VAL A 73 10.98 -7.02 -3.97
CA VAL A 73 9.80 -7.69 -4.51
C VAL A 73 9.89 -7.69 -6.03
N ASP A 74 10.10 -8.87 -6.60
CA ASP A 74 10.21 -9.07 -8.04
C ASP A 74 8.86 -9.43 -8.66
N ASP A 75 8.73 -9.34 -9.99
CA ASP A 75 7.44 -9.58 -10.66
C ASP A 75 6.92 -11.00 -10.44
N SER A 76 7.82 -11.98 -10.26
CA SER A 76 7.47 -13.37 -9.97
C SER A 76 6.84 -13.58 -8.59
N ASP A 77 7.00 -12.63 -7.67
CA ASP A 77 6.43 -12.71 -6.32
C ASP A 77 4.97 -12.22 -6.28
N LEU A 78 4.56 -11.45 -7.29
CA LEU A 78 3.26 -10.81 -7.34
C LEU A 78 2.19 -11.74 -7.91
N ARG A 79 0.97 -11.52 -7.44
CA ARG A 79 -0.24 -12.11 -8.00
C ARG A 79 -1.13 -11.01 -8.54
N GLU A 80 -1.75 -11.29 -9.68
CA GLU A 80 -2.80 -10.45 -10.22
C GLU A 80 -4.11 -10.72 -9.46
N SER A 81 -4.80 -9.67 -9.07
CA SER A 81 -6.14 -9.73 -8.46
C SER A 81 -7.23 -9.77 -9.55
N PRO A 82 -8.48 -10.15 -9.20
CA PRO A 82 -9.62 -10.05 -10.12
C PRO A 82 -9.84 -8.64 -10.71
N GLU A 83 -9.34 -7.61 -10.03
CA GLU A 83 -9.39 -6.21 -10.45
C GLU A 83 -8.24 -5.79 -11.38
N TYR A 84 -7.40 -6.74 -11.82
CA TYR A 84 -6.22 -6.51 -12.68
C TYR A 84 -5.12 -5.66 -12.02
N LEU A 85 -5.08 -5.67 -10.68
CA LEU A 85 -4.05 -5.01 -9.87
C LEU A 85 -3.14 -6.05 -9.23
N PHE A 86 -1.85 -5.74 -9.10
CA PHE A 86 -0.89 -6.66 -8.50
C PHE A 86 -0.73 -6.49 -7.00
N PHE A 87 -0.66 -7.61 -6.29
CA PHE A 87 -0.40 -7.66 -4.86
C PHE A 87 0.64 -8.72 -4.52
N LEU A 88 1.37 -8.48 -3.43
CA LEU A 88 2.22 -9.49 -2.82
C LEU A 88 1.41 -10.28 -1.78
N PRO A 89 1.27 -11.61 -1.90
CA PRO A 89 0.61 -12.43 -0.89
C PRO A 89 1.37 -12.40 0.44
N GLY A 90 0.62 -12.36 1.55
CA GLY A 90 1.22 -12.38 2.88
C GLY A 90 1.63 -11.00 3.39
N VAL A 91 2.60 -10.98 4.30
CA VAL A 91 3.03 -9.80 5.07
C VAL A 91 4.39 -9.34 4.62
N ILE A 92 4.59 -8.02 4.51
CA ILE A 92 5.88 -7.40 4.19
C ILE A 92 6.51 -6.88 5.48
N PRO A 93 7.69 -7.38 5.89
CA PRO A 93 8.32 -6.96 7.14
C PRO A 93 8.76 -5.50 7.12
N ALA A 94 8.79 -4.87 8.29
CA ALA A 94 9.23 -3.48 8.46
C ALA A 94 10.64 -3.20 7.89
N SER A 95 11.51 -4.21 7.85
CA SER A 95 12.87 -4.10 7.29
C SER A 95 12.91 -3.94 5.77
N GLN A 96 11.81 -4.22 5.06
CA GLN A 96 11.71 -4.09 3.60
C GLN A 96 10.98 -2.82 3.15
N ILE A 97 10.50 -2.00 4.10
CA ILE A 97 9.67 -0.85 3.78
C ILE A 97 10.29 0.45 4.27
N ARG A 98 10.06 1.51 3.50
CA ARG A 98 10.53 2.86 3.82
C ARG A 98 9.46 3.87 3.47
N LEU A 99 9.15 4.78 4.39
CA LEU A 99 8.27 5.90 4.09
C LEU A 99 8.96 6.82 3.08
N SER A 100 8.41 6.95 1.87
CA SER A 100 8.99 7.76 0.80
C SER A 100 8.30 9.11 0.67
N GLN A 101 6.98 9.16 0.83
CA GLN A 101 6.19 10.38 0.81
C GLN A 101 5.16 10.36 1.94
N ARG A 102 4.91 11.52 2.52
CA ARG A 102 4.14 11.69 3.76
C ARG A 102 3.00 12.67 3.57
N ASP A 103 1.87 12.39 4.24
CA ASP A 103 0.75 13.33 4.44
C ASP A 103 0.29 13.98 3.11
N ILE A 104 0.14 13.16 2.07
CA ILE A 104 -0.34 13.62 0.77
C ILE A 104 -1.84 13.86 0.87
N GLU A 105 -2.25 15.11 0.75
CA GLU A 105 -3.66 15.51 0.75
C GLU A 105 -4.39 15.01 -0.51
N PRO A 106 -5.67 14.59 -0.40
CA PRO A 106 -6.47 14.28 -1.59
C PRO A 106 -6.66 15.51 -2.46
N GLU A 107 -6.67 15.30 -3.78
CA GLU A 107 -7.05 16.36 -4.72
C GLU A 107 -8.51 16.78 -4.49
N ARG A 108 -8.78 18.09 -4.52
CA ARG A 108 -10.11 18.68 -4.22
C ARG A 108 -11.07 18.59 -5.38
#